data_AF-A0A3Q0IYK2-F1
#
_entry.id   AF-A0A3Q0IYK2-F1
#
_cell.length_a   1.000
_cell.length_b   1.000
_cell.length_c   1.000
_cell.angle_alpha   90.00
_cell.angle_beta   90.00
_cell.angle_gamma   90.00
#
_symmetry.space_group_name_H-M   'P 1'
#
loop_
_entity.id
_entity.type
_entity.pdbx_description
1 polymer ?
#
loop_
_entity_poly.entity_id
_entity_poly.type
_entity_poly.pdbx_seq_one_letter_code
_entity_poly.pdbx_strand_id
1 'polypeptide(L)'
;MATMQQCMIVINPSPKNFYGGNGIVGAQVPLGTGIAFAAQYKGTGGVCFALYGDGASNQGQNFEAYNIAKLWGIPCIYVCENNGYGMGTSAERSSASTDYYTRGDYIPGIWVDGMDVLAVREASKFAVNYASSGKGPLVLEVVTYRYSGHSMSDPGTSYRTRDEVQIVRQTRDPITSFKEKMLNSELATVDELKKIDNEIKTEVDVATYSPYLHK
;
A
#
# COMPACT_ATOMS: atom_id res chain seq x y z
N MET A 1 -3.19 -7.93 -20.70
CA MET A 1 -2.97 -6.83 -19.73
C MET A 1 -4.26 -6.06 -19.41
N ALA A 2 -5.09 -5.66 -20.39
CA ALA A 2 -6.28 -4.83 -20.14
C ALA A 2 -7.41 -5.49 -19.29
N THR A 3 -7.58 -6.82 -19.34
CA THR A 3 -8.68 -7.51 -18.64
C THR A 3 -8.47 -7.71 -17.14
N MET A 4 -7.23 -7.73 -16.64
CA MET A 4 -6.95 -7.86 -15.19
C MET A 4 -7.00 -6.53 -14.44
N GLN A 5 -6.76 -5.43 -15.14
CA GLN A 5 -6.90 -4.08 -14.61
C GLN A 5 -8.36 -3.75 -14.22
N GLN A 6 -9.34 -4.39 -14.86
CA GLN A 6 -10.77 -4.15 -14.63
C GLN A 6 -11.25 -4.64 -13.25
N CYS A 7 -10.63 -5.67 -12.67
CA CYS A 7 -11.07 -6.25 -11.40
C CYS A 7 -10.60 -5.47 -10.15
N MET A 8 -9.71 -4.49 -10.31
CA MET A 8 -9.13 -3.75 -9.17
C MET A 8 -9.74 -2.36 -8.97
N ILE A 9 -10.65 -1.91 -9.85
CA ILE A 9 -11.25 -0.58 -9.75
C ILE A 9 -12.37 -0.60 -8.71
N VAL A 10 -12.02 -0.30 -7.46
CA VAL A 10 -12.98 0.02 -6.39
C VAL A 10 -12.93 1.53 -6.16
N ILE A 11 -14.06 2.22 -6.19
CA ILE A 11 -14.14 3.68 -5.99
C ILE A 11 -15.22 3.95 -4.93
N ASN A 12 -14.86 4.65 -3.86
CA ASN A 12 -15.79 5.09 -2.80
C ASN A 12 -15.37 6.48 -2.27
N PRO A 13 -15.54 7.54 -3.08
CA PRO A 13 -14.98 8.86 -2.80
C PRO A 13 -15.78 9.59 -1.71
N SER A 14 -17.02 9.18 -1.43
CA SER A 14 -17.82 9.65 -0.30
C SER A 14 -18.75 8.54 0.17
N PRO A 15 -18.87 8.29 1.49
CA PRO A 15 -18.21 8.99 2.59
C PRO A 15 -16.79 8.48 2.91
N LYS A 16 -16.27 7.49 2.17
CA LYS A 16 -15.04 6.76 2.55
C LYS A 16 -13.73 7.37 2.01
N ASN A 17 -13.78 8.42 1.17
CA ASN A 17 -12.61 9.09 0.59
C ASN A 17 -11.60 8.12 -0.06
N PHE A 18 -12.09 7.10 -0.76
CA PHE A 18 -11.29 6.13 -1.50
C PHE A 18 -11.43 6.35 -3.01
N TYR A 19 -10.32 6.71 -3.66
CA TYR A 19 -10.33 7.28 -5.01
C TYR A 19 -9.92 6.32 -6.13
N GLY A 20 -9.81 5.02 -5.86
CA GLY A 20 -9.65 4.03 -6.92
C GLY A 20 -8.61 2.95 -6.67
N GLY A 21 -8.76 1.84 -7.41
CA GLY A 21 -7.63 1.06 -7.90
C GLY A 21 -7.32 1.50 -9.33
N ASN A 22 -6.19 2.17 -9.49
CA ASN A 22 -5.80 2.79 -10.75
C ASN A 22 -4.98 1.82 -11.58
N GLY A 23 -5.39 1.64 -12.83
CA GLY A 23 -4.76 0.65 -13.68
C GLY A 23 -3.47 1.10 -14.38
N ILE A 24 -3.32 2.41 -14.59
CA ILE A 24 -2.15 2.97 -15.27
C ILE A 24 -1.07 3.23 -14.22
N VAL A 25 0.05 2.52 -14.35
CA VAL A 25 1.16 2.53 -13.39
C VAL A 25 1.67 3.96 -13.16
N GLY A 26 1.59 4.44 -11.92
CA GLY A 26 2.07 5.75 -11.49
C GLY A 26 1.07 6.90 -11.69
N ALA A 27 0.01 6.72 -12.48
CA ALA A 27 -0.96 7.78 -12.79
C ALA A 27 -1.71 8.31 -11.55
N GLN A 28 -1.84 7.48 -10.52
CA GLN A 28 -2.49 7.86 -9.27
C GLN A 28 -1.65 8.80 -8.40
N VAL A 29 -0.34 8.90 -8.62
CA VAL A 29 0.55 9.70 -7.76
C VAL A 29 0.30 11.22 -7.94
N PRO A 30 0.24 11.76 -9.17
CA PRO A 30 -0.22 13.12 -9.38
C PRO A 30 -1.67 13.35 -8.94
N LEU A 31 -2.57 12.37 -9.12
CA LEU A 31 -3.96 12.48 -8.67
C LEU A 31 -4.09 12.63 -7.15
N GLY A 32 -3.35 11.81 -6.38
CA GLY A 32 -3.28 11.94 -4.93
C GLY A 32 -2.73 13.29 -4.48
N THR A 33 -1.75 13.82 -5.21
CA THR A 33 -1.22 15.17 -4.99
C THR A 33 -2.29 16.24 -5.21
N GLY A 34 -3.10 16.12 -6.26
CA GLY A 34 -4.24 17.02 -6.52
C GLY A 34 -5.33 16.92 -5.45
N ILE A 35 -5.61 15.73 -4.94
CA ILE A 35 -6.57 15.50 -3.85
C ILE A 35 -6.07 16.18 -2.55
N ALA A 36 -4.80 16.00 -2.20
CA ALA A 36 -4.19 16.68 -1.05
C ALA A 36 -4.18 18.21 -1.22
N PHE A 37 -3.89 18.70 -2.43
CA PHE A 37 -3.95 20.12 -2.74
C PHE A 37 -5.37 20.67 -2.58
N ALA A 38 -6.40 19.93 -3.00
CA ALA A 38 -7.78 20.34 -2.79
C ALA A 38 -8.16 20.43 -1.30
N ALA A 39 -7.66 19.50 -0.47
CA ALA A 39 -7.86 19.55 0.98
C ALA A 39 -7.18 20.77 1.62
N GLN A 40 -5.94 21.08 1.21
CA GLN A 40 -5.21 22.27 1.62
C GLN A 40 -5.94 23.55 1.19
N TYR A 41 -6.32 23.65 -0.09
CA TYR A 41 -6.98 24.82 -0.67
C TYR A 41 -8.34 25.11 -0.01
N LYS A 42 -9.10 24.06 0.33
CA LYS A 42 -10.40 24.18 1.01
C LYS A 42 -10.29 24.27 2.54
N GLY A 43 -9.09 24.15 3.11
CA GLY A 43 -8.88 24.21 4.56
C GLY A 43 -9.55 23.08 5.35
N THR A 44 -9.69 21.88 4.78
CA THR A 44 -10.39 20.76 5.46
C THR A 44 -9.52 20.03 6.48
N GLY A 45 -8.22 20.34 6.55
CA GLY A 45 -7.24 19.63 7.38
C GLY A 45 -6.93 18.20 6.91
N GLY A 46 -7.46 17.77 5.76
CA GLY A 46 -7.24 16.45 5.20
C GLY A 46 -5.84 16.26 4.63
N VAL A 47 -5.32 15.05 4.75
CA VAL A 47 -4.10 14.57 4.07
C VAL A 47 -4.48 13.50 3.04
N CYS A 48 -3.69 13.31 1.99
CA CYS A 48 -3.90 12.20 1.05
C CYS A 48 -2.74 11.21 1.12
N PHE A 49 -3.06 9.91 1.19
CA PHE A 49 -2.10 8.84 0.98
C PHE A 49 -2.13 8.42 -0.49
N ALA A 50 -1.02 8.63 -1.22
CA ALA A 50 -0.87 8.24 -2.61
C ALA A 50 0.03 6.99 -2.70
N LEU A 51 -0.61 5.82 -2.85
CA LEU A 51 0.06 4.51 -2.85
C LEU A 51 0.50 4.12 -4.27
N TYR A 52 1.68 3.51 -4.38
CA TYR A 52 2.24 2.96 -5.60
C TYR A 52 3.25 1.84 -5.26
N GLY A 53 3.50 0.90 -6.18
CA GLY A 53 4.46 -0.19 -5.96
C GLY A 53 5.90 0.18 -6.32
N ASP A 54 6.86 -0.67 -5.95
CA ASP A 54 8.29 -0.53 -6.27
C ASP A 54 8.54 -0.33 -7.78
N GLY A 55 7.90 -1.10 -8.66
CA GLY A 55 8.00 -0.88 -10.11
C GLY A 55 7.44 0.47 -10.58
N ALA A 56 6.41 1.00 -9.91
CA ALA A 56 5.82 2.29 -10.24
C ALA A 56 6.68 3.48 -9.79
N SER A 57 7.61 3.28 -8.85
CA SER A 57 8.50 4.33 -8.33
C SER A 57 9.42 4.94 -9.40
N ASN A 58 9.60 4.27 -10.53
CA ASN A 58 10.42 4.72 -11.65
C ASN A 58 9.68 5.62 -12.65
N GLN A 59 8.38 5.88 -12.44
CA GLN A 59 7.60 6.74 -13.33
C GLN A 59 7.96 8.21 -13.14
N GLY A 60 8.25 8.91 -14.24
CA GLY A 60 8.65 10.33 -14.24
C GLY A 60 7.64 11.24 -13.53
N GLN A 61 6.35 11.00 -13.74
CA GLN A 61 5.26 11.76 -13.11
C GLN A 61 5.26 11.72 -11.57
N ASN A 62 5.91 10.72 -10.94
CA ASN A 62 6.05 10.70 -9.49
C ASN A 62 6.98 11.84 -9.03
N PHE A 63 8.10 12.04 -9.75
CA PHE A 63 9.07 13.10 -9.45
C PHE A 63 8.51 14.49 -9.74
N GLU A 64 7.70 14.63 -10.79
CA GLU A 64 6.96 15.86 -11.07
C GLU A 64 5.98 16.19 -9.93
N ALA A 65 5.24 15.17 -9.45
CA ALA A 65 4.34 15.32 -8.32
C ALA A 65 5.08 15.69 -7.03
N TYR A 66 6.22 15.05 -6.74
CA TYR A 66 7.07 15.37 -5.59
C TYR A 66 7.52 16.84 -5.63
N ASN A 67 7.98 17.32 -6.77
CA ASN A 67 8.42 18.69 -6.95
C ASN A 67 7.33 19.70 -6.60
N ILE A 68 6.15 19.53 -7.19
CA ILE A 68 5.03 20.45 -6.94
C ILE A 68 4.53 20.35 -5.50
N ALA A 69 4.44 19.14 -4.94
CA ALA A 69 4.01 18.96 -3.57
C ALA A 69 4.96 19.60 -2.57
N LYS A 70 6.28 19.47 -2.77
CA LYS A 70 7.26 20.13 -1.93
C LYS A 70 7.18 21.65 -2.07
N LEU A 71 7.13 22.15 -3.31
CA LEU A 71 7.12 23.58 -3.63
C LEU A 71 5.96 24.31 -2.95
N TRP A 72 4.78 23.68 -2.90
CA TRP A 72 3.56 24.28 -2.35
C TRP A 72 3.22 23.80 -0.93
N GLY A 73 4.06 22.96 -0.32
CA GLY A 73 3.80 22.38 1.00
C GLY A 73 2.51 21.54 1.04
N ILE A 74 2.20 20.82 -0.03
CA ILE A 74 0.97 20.02 -0.14
C ILE A 74 1.03 18.85 0.84
N PRO A 75 -0.04 18.58 1.63
CA PRO A 75 -0.06 17.52 2.63
C PRO A 75 -0.33 16.14 2.00
N CYS A 76 0.53 15.73 1.06
CA CYS A 76 0.49 14.42 0.41
C CYS A 76 1.53 13.47 1.01
N ILE A 77 1.11 12.27 1.37
CA ILE A 77 1.97 11.20 1.88
C ILE A 77 2.12 10.18 0.75
N TYR A 78 3.32 10.07 0.21
CA TYR A 78 3.65 9.17 -0.88
C TYR A 78 4.09 7.82 -0.31
N VAL A 79 3.39 6.75 -0.62
CA VAL A 79 3.67 5.42 -0.06
C VAL A 79 4.11 4.46 -1.15
N CYS A 80 5.37 4.05 -1.11
CA CYS A 80 5.90 2.97 -1.93
C CYS A 80 5.65 1.64 -1.21
N GLU A 81 4.70 0.84 -1.69
CA GLU A 81 4.51 -0.55 -1.25
C GLU A 81 5.54 -1.43 -1.96
N ASN A 82 6.73 -1.51 -1.37
CA ASN A 82 7.84 -2.27 -1.93
C ASN A 82 7.67 -3.75 -1.58
N ASN A 83 7.28 -4.56 -2.57
CA ASN A 83 7.18 -6.02 -2.42
C ASN A 83 8.35 -6.76 -3.08
N GLY A 84 9.36 -6.02 -3.56
CA GLY A 84 10.55 -6.52 -4.25
C GLY A 84 10.38 -6.79 -5.74
N TYR A 85 9.15 -6.74 -6.30
CA TYR A 85 8.89 -7.12 -7.70
C TYR A 85 7.85 -6.24 -8.42
N GLY A 86 8.32 -5.50 -9.42
CA GLY A 86 7.50 -4.85 -10.43
C GLY A 86 7.06 -5.84 -11.50
N MET A 87 5.85 -6.38 -11.36
CA MET A 87 5.37 -7.55 -12.12
C MET A 87 6.32 -8.76 -11.91
N GLY A 88 7.24 -9.00 -12.85
CA GLY A 88 8.25 -10.06 -12.78
C GLY A 88 9.70 -9.55 -12.79
N THR A 89 9.91 -8.23 -12.68
CA THR A 89 11.25 -7.62 -12.60
C THR A 89 11.56 -7.27 -11.16
N SER A 90 12.68 -7.75 -10.61
CA SER A 90 13.08 -7.43 -9.24
C SER A 90 13.46 -5.95 -9.07
N ALA A 91 13.43 -5.46 -7.83
CA ALA A 91 13.83 -4.10 -7.47
C ALA A 91 15.23 -3.75 -8.00
N GLU A 92 16.21 -4.63 -7.80
CA GLU A 92 17.62 -4.46 -8.19
C GLU A 92 17.80 -4.38 -9.72
N ARG A 93 16.87 -4.99 -10.47
CA ARG A 93 16.90 -4.97 -11.94
C ARG A 93 16.15 -3.80 -12.54
N SER A 94 15.29 -3.13 -11.76
CA SER A 94 14.43 -2.06 -12.24
C SER A 94 14.87 -0.68 -11.74
N SER A 95 15.63 -0.61 -10.65
CA SER A 95 15.92 0.63 -9.94
C SER A 95 17.41 0.71 -9.58
N ALA A 96 18.06 1.81 -9.95
CA ALA A 96 19.47 2.04 -9.61
C ALA A 96 19.70 2.27 -8.11
N SER A 97 18.71 2.85 -7.43
CA SER A 97 18.61 2.86 -5.98
C SER A 97 17.33 2.12 -5.59
N THR A 98 17.48 1.10 -4.75
CA THR A 98 16.37 0.33 -4.16
C THR A 98 15.94 0.88 -2.81
N ASP A 99 16.60 1.93 -2.30
CA ASP A 99 16.18 2.68 -1.13
C ASP A 99 15.07 3.67 -1.55
N TYR A 100 13.86 3.15 -1.77
CA TYR A 100 12.75 3.94 -2.31
C TYR A 100 12.36 5.12 -1.41
N TYR A 101 12.53 5.01 -0.09
CA TYR A 101 12.28 6.11 0.84
C TYR A 101 13.16 7.34 0.56
N THR A 102 14.35 7.20 -0.02
CA THR A 102 15.24 8.34 -0.31
C THR A 102 14.93 9.02 -1.64
N ARG A 103 14.06 8.44 -2.48
CA ARG A 103 13.82 8.90 -3.86
C ARG A 103 12.95 10.16 -3.96
N GLY A 104 12.43 10.64 -2.83
CA GLY A 104 11.85 11.97 -2.71
C GLY A 104 12.86 13.11 -2.82
N ASP A 105 14.17 12.81 -2.80
CA ASP A 105 15.28 13.77 -2.81
C ASP A 105 15.17 14.78 -1.65
N TYR A 106 14.57 15.94 -1.90
CA TYR A 106 14.29 16.97 -0.88
C TYR A 106 13.02 16.72 -0.06
N ILE A 107 12.23 15.71 -0.39
CA ILE A 107 11.12 15.22 0.46
C ILE A 107 11.68 14.20 1.45
N PRO A 108 11.48 14.39 2.76
CA PRO A 108 11.95 13.43 3.74
C PRO A 108 11.30 12.06 3.55
N GLY A 109 12.08 11.01 3.82
CA GLY A 109 11.70 9.62 3.65
C GLY A 109 11.77 8.83 4.95
N ILE A 110 10.86 7.86 5.12
CA ILE A 110 10.90 6.89 6.23
C ILE A 110 10.79 5.49 5.64
N TRP A 111 11.71 4.61 6.03
CA TRP A 111 11.61 3.18 5.81
C TRP A 111 10.74 2.55 6.91
N VAL A 112 9.81 1.69 6.51
CA VAL A 112 8.81 1.08 7.40
C VAL A 112 8.77 -0.43 7.12
N ASP A 113 8.82 -1.23 8.17
CA ASP A 113 8.53 -2.66 8.05
C ASP A 113 7.02 -2.85 7.79
N GLY A 114 6.68 -3.15 6.54
CA GLY A 114 5.33 -3.41 6.08
C GLY A 114 4.75 -4.75 6.54
N MET A 115 5.58 -5.60 7.15
CA MET A 115 5.15 -6.86 7.75
C MET A 115 4.81 -6.71 9.25
N ASP A 116 5.00 -5.52 9.84
CA ASP A 116 4.57 -5.21 11.20
C ASP A 116 3.47 -4.14 11.20
N VAL A 117 2.23 -4.57 11.47
CA VAL A 117 1.05 -3.68 11.49
C VAL A 117 1.18 -2.52 12.49
N LEU A 118 1.93 -2.70 13.58
CA LEU A 118 2.16 -1.62 14.55
C LEU A 118 3.15 -0.59 14.01
N ALA A 119 4.20 -1.03 13.31
CA ALA A 119 5.15 -0.13 12.64
C ALA A 119 4.45 0.70 11.56
N VAL A 120 3.64 0.05 10.71
CA VAL A 120 2.82 0.73 9.68
C VAL A 120 1.86 1.74 10.32
N ARG A 121 1.19 1.37 11.42
CA ARG A 121 0.27 2.26 12.14
C ARG A 121 0.99 3.50 12.68
N GLU A 122 2.11 3.33 13.36
CA GLU A 122 2.84 4.45 13.96
C GLU A 122 3.51 5.34 12.90
N ALA A 123 4.07 4.76 11.84
CA ALA A 123 4.59 5.52 10.71
C ALA A 123 3.47 6.33 10.01
N SER A 124 2.30 5.73 9.82
CA SER A 124 1.15 6.42 9.24
C SER A 124 0.68 7.57 10.13
N LYS A 125 0.55 7.36 11.44
CA LYS A 125 0.20 8.43 12.40
C LYS A 125 1.22 9.57 12.37
N PHE A 126 2.51 9.25 12.37
CA PHE A 126 3.57 10.24 12.26
C PHE A 126 3.45 11.03 10.95
N ALA A 127 3.23 10.35 9.82
CA ALA A 127 3.10 10.98 8.51
C ALA A 127 1.90 11.92 8.43
N VAL A 128 0.74 11.51 8.97
CA VAL A 128 -0.45 12.38 9.08
C VAL A 128 -0.12 13.63 9.90
N ASN A 129 0.46 13.46 11.08
CA ASN A 129 0.82 14.59 11.95
C ASN A 129 1.85 15.53 11.28
N TYR A 130 2.85 14.96 10.61
CA TYR A 130 3.86 15.70 9.86
C TYR A 130 3.21 16.56 8.76
N ALA A 131 2.45 15.94 7.86
CA ALA A 131 1.86 16.61 6.71
C ALA A 131 0.79 17.64 7.13
N SER A 132 -0.09 17.28 8.07
CA SER A 132 -1.14 18.19 8.57
C SER A 132 -0.59 19.36 9.38
N SER A 133 0.61 19.25 9.96
CA SER A 133 1.30 20.37 10.64
C SER A 133 1.91 21.41 9.68
N GLY A 134 1.68 21.29 8.37
CA GLY A 134 2.17 22.23 7.36
C GLY A 134 3.63 22.02 6.95
N LYS A 135 4.25 20.89 7.33
CA LYS A 135 5.63 20.55 6.93
C LYS A 135 5.73 20.00 5.50
N GLY A 136 4.62 19.96 4.79
CA GLY A 136 4.52 19.50 3.40
C GLY A 136 4.51 17.97 3.27
N PRO A 137 4.95 17.43 2.12
CA PRO A 137 4.83 16.01 1.83
C PRO A 137 5.87 15.16 2.58
N LEU A 138 5.62 13.86 2.61
CA LEU A 138 6.51 12.83 3.17
C LEU A 138 6.50 11.59 2.27
N VAL A 139 7.64 10.91 2.12
CA VAL A 139 7.74 9.59 1.48
C VAL A 139 7.81 8.50 2.54
N LEU A 140 7.00 7.46 2.40
CA LEU A 140 7.10 6.21 3.15
C LEU A 140 7.46 5.09 2.19
N GLU A 141 8.51 4.32 2.49
CA GLU A 141 8.71 3.01 1.90
C GLU A 141 8.22 1.95 2.87
N VAL A 142 7.17 1.24 2.47
CA VAL A 142 6.57 0.17 3.25
C VAL A 142 7.03 -1.15 2.64
N VAL A 143 8.05 -1.76 3.25
CA VAL A 143 8.64 -3.01 2.73
C VAL A 143 7.80 -4.20 3.17
N THR A 144 7.17 -4.85 2.21
CA THR A 144 6.24 -5.95 2.39
C THR A 144 6.56 -7.08 1.42
N TYR A 145 5.66 -8.06 1.27
CA TYR A 145 5.83 -9.15 0.34
C TYR A 145 4.52 -9.63 -0.27
N ARG A 146 4.50 -9.84 -1.59
CA ARG A 146 3.34 -10.38 -2.31
C ARG A 146 3.46 -11.90 -2.43
N TYR A 147 2.65 -12.64 -1.68
CA TYR A 147 2.75 -14.11 -1.70
C TYR A 147 2.29 -14.78 -3.00
N SER A 148 1.31 -14.19 -3.68
CA SER A 148 0.86 -14.64 -5.00
C SER A 148 1.70 -13.99 -6.10
N GLY A 149 1.66 -14.51 -7.32
CA GLY A 149 2.25 -13.82 -8.47
C GLY A 149 1.55 -12.48 -8.76
N HIS A 150 1.99 -11.75 -9.78
CA HIS A 150 1.53 -10.38 -10.03
C HIS A 150 0.02 -10.27 -10.20
N SER A 151 -0.58 -11.29 -10.78
CA SER A 151 -2.00 -11.37 -11.06
C SER A 151 -2.40 -12.83 -11.25
N MET A 152 -3.68 -13.11 -11.49
CA MET A 152 -4.15 -14.47 -11.75
C MET A 152 -3.51 -15.14 -12.97
N SER A 153 -3.02 -14.36 -13.95
CA SER A 153 -2.32 -14.90 -15.12
C SER A 153 -0.83 -15.14 -14.89
N ASP A 154 -0.28 -14.63 -13.79
CA ASP A 154 1.14 -14.76 -13.46
C ASP A 154 1.30 -15.68 -12.26
N PRO A 155 1.79 -16.91 -12.44
CA PRO A 155 2.04 -17.84 -11.33
C PRO A 155 3.13 -17.37 -10.37
N GLY A 156 4.00 -16.44 -10.79
CA GLY A 156 5.07 -15.90 -9.97
C GLY A 156 6.23 -16.86 -9.69
N THR A 157 6.37 -17.95 -10.45
CA THR A 157 7.43 -18.96 -10.27
C THR A 157 8.57 -18.85 -11.27
N SER A 158 8.49 -17.94 -12.26
CA SER A 158 9.51 -17.78 -13.29
C SER A 158 10.63 -16.80 -12.91
N TYR A 159 10.42 -15.96 -11.89
CA TYR A 159 11.34 -14.89 -11.50
C TYR A 159 11.68 -14.88 -10.00
N ARG A 160 11.18 -15.85 -9.23
CA ARG A 160 11.48 -16.07 -7.82
C ARG A 160 11.21 -17.52 -7.42
N THR A 161 11.81 -17.97 -6.33
CA THR A 161 11.70 -19.37 -5.90
C THR A 161 10.50 -19.59 -5.01
N ARG A 162 10.01 -20.83 -4.95
CA ARG A 162 8.97 -21.22 -3.98
C ARG A 162 9.48 -21.11 -2.55
N ASP A 163 10.75 -21.42 -2.33
CA ASP A 163 11.40 -21.38 -1.02
C ASP A 163 11.44 -19.96 -0.46
N GLU A 164 11.77 -18.96 -1.28
CA GLU A 164 11.71 -17.54 -0.89
C GLU A 164 10.32 -17.17 -0.36
N VAL A 165 9.26 -17.48 -1.11
CA VAL A 165 7.87 -17.18 -0.72
C VAL A 165 7.49 -17.92 0.57
N GLN A 166 7.88 -19.19 0.71
CA GLN A 166 7.60 -19.99 1.89
C GLN A 166 8.31 -19.44 3.13
N ILE A 167 9.59 -19.08 3.01
CA ILE A 167 10.38 -18.52 4.11
C ILE A 167 9.72 -17.23 4.59
N VAL A 168 9.39 -16.29 3.70
CA VAL A 168 8.76 -15.03 4.10
C VAL A 168 7.40 -15.28 4.75
N ARG A 169 6.58 -16.17 4.18
CA ARG A 169 5.26 -16.50 4.75
C ARG A 169 5.37 -17.15 6.14
N GLN A 170 6.37 -18.00 6.36
CA GLN A 170 6.55 -18.67 7.66
C GLN A 170 7.13 -17.74 8.72
N THR A 171 8.01 -16.82 8.34
CA THR A 171 8.80 -16.04 9.29
C THR A 171 8.35 -14.61 9.48
N ARG A 172 7.58 -14.05 8.53
CA ARG A 172 7.24 -12.62 8.53
C ARG A 172 5.76 -12.35 8.31
N ASP A 173 4.88 -13.34 8.27
CA ASP A 173 3.47 -13.09 7.99
C ASP A 173 2.82 -12.10 8.98
N PRO A 174 2.23 -10.98 8.51
CA PRO A 174 1.79 -9.91 9.39
C PRO A 174 0.60 -10.32 10.26
N ILE A 175 -0.23 -11.25 9.79
CA ILE A 175 -1.37 -11.77 10.54
C ILE A 175 -0.87 -12.67 11.66
N THR A 176 0.02 -13.62 11.33
CA THR A 176 0.59 -14.57 12.29
C THR A 176 1.40 -13.84 13.36
N SER A 177 2.30 -12.94 12.95
CA SER A 177 3.11 -12.13 13.86
C SER A 177 2.26 -11.28 14.81
N PHE A 178 1.22 -10.60 14.30
CA PHE A 178 0.37 -9.79 15.15
C PHE A 178 -0.53 -10.62 16.07
N LYS A 179 -1.04 -11.77 15.59
CA LYS A 179 -1.76 -12.74 16.41
C LYS A 179 -0.92 -13.21 17.59
N GLU A 180 0.33 -13.59 17.36
CA GLU A 180 1.25 -14.00 18.42
C GLU A 180 1.49 -12.88 19.42
N LYS A 181 1.68 -11.63 18.97
CA LYS A 181 1.79 -10.47 19.87
C LYS A 181 0.55 -10.30 20.76
N MET A 182 -0.66 -10.46 20.20
CA MET A 182 -1.91 -10.35 20.96
C MET A 182 -2.05 -11.46 22.01
N LEU A 183 -1.75 -12.72 21.63
CA LEU A 183 -1.83 -13.87 22.54
C LEU A 183 -0.79 -13.76 23.67
N ASN A 184 0.46 -13.42 23.33
CA ASN A 184 1.54 -13.27 24.30
C ASN A 184 1.35 -12.09 25.25
N SER A 185 0.54 -11.10 24.86
CA SER A 185 0.19 -9.95 25.69
C SER A 185 -1.16 -10.08 26.38
N GLU A 186 -1.79 -11.26 26.31
CA GLU A 186 -3.11 -11.55 26.91
C GLU A 186 -4.23 -10.58 26.45
N LEU A 187 -4.08 -9.99 25.26
CA LEU A 187 -5.06 -9.05 24.68
C LEU A 187 -6.21 -9.77 23.96
N ALA A 188 -6.04 -11.05 23.66
CA ALA A 188 -7.07 -11.92 23.10
C ALA A 188 -6.74 -13.38 23.42
N THR A 189 -7.74 -14.23 23.36
CA THR A 189 -7.63 -15.68 23.46
C THR A 189 -7.66 -16.34 22.09
N VAL A 190 -7.18 -17.58 22.01
CA VAL A 190 -7.23 -18.38 20.77
C VAL A 190 -8.67 -18.55 20.27
N ASP A 191 -9.63 -18.73 21.19
CA ASP A 191 -11.03 -18.96 20.82
C ASP A 191 -11.72 -17.68 20.32
N GLU A 192 -11.39 -16.51 20.88
CA GLU A 192 -11.86 -15.22 20.34
C GLU A 192 -11.34 -14.98 18.92
N LEU A 193 -10.06 -15.26 18.66
CA LEU A 193 -9.50 -15.10 17.32
C LEU A 193 -10.12 -16.08 16.31
N LYS A 194 -10.35 -17.34 16.70
CA LYS A 194 -11.07 -18.31 15.87
C LYS A 194 -12.51 -17.88 15.58
N LYS A 195 -13.17 -17.25 16.55
CA LYS A 195 -14.53 -16.71 16.35
C LYS A 195 -14.53 -15.64 15.27
N ILE A 196 -13.56 -14.70 15.32
CA ILE A 196 -13.37 -13.68 14.29
C ILE A 196 -13.14 -14.34 12.91
N ASP A 197 -12.26 -15.34 12.82
CA ASP A 197 -12.00 -16.05 11.55
C ASP A 197 -13.28 -16.64 10.94
N ASN A 198 -14.15 -17.23 11.77
CA ASN A 198 -15.41 -17.82 11.31
C ASN A 198 -16.45 -16.76 10.90
N GLU A 199 -16.52 -15.65 11.63
CA GLU A 199 -17.40 -14.52 11.29
C GLU A 199 -17.01 -13.91 9.93
N ILE A 200 -15.71 -13.63 9.74
CA ILE A 200 -15.18 -13.10 8.47
C ILE A 200 -15.37 -14.09 7.33
N LYS A 201 -15.16 -15.40 7.55
CA LYS A 201 -15.43 -16.42 6.54
C LYS A 201 -16.89 -16.40 6.09
N THR A 202 -17.82 -16.27 7.04
CA THR A 202 -19.25 -16.19 6.75
C THR A 202 -19.58 -14.94 5.93
N GLU A 203 -18.99 -13.79 6.27
CA GLU A 203 -19.16 -12.55 5.51
C GLU A 203 -18.66 -12.68 4.07
N VAL A 204 -17.49 -13.29 3.87
CA VAL A 204 -16.92 -13.55 2.54
C VAL A 204 -17.80 -14.51 1.74
N ASP A 205 -18.27 -15.59 2.36
CA ASP A 205 -19.16 -16.57 1.70
C ASP A 205 -20.45 -15.87 1.21
N VAL A 206 -21.05 -15.00 2.04
CA VAL A 206 -22.22 -14.18 1.64
C VAL A 206 -21.88 -13.26 0.46
N ALA A 207 -20.74 -12.59 0.48
CA ALA A 207 -20.32 -11.67 -0.60
C ALA A 207 -20.06 -12.40 -1.93
N THR A 208 -19.61 -13.66 -1.89
CA THR A 208 -19.43 -14.49 -3.10
C THR A 208 -20.74 -15.08 -3.63
N TYR A 209 -21.79 -15.11 -2.80
CA TYR A 209 -23.11 -15.61 -3.19
C TYR A 209 -23.91 -14.52 -3.94
N SER A 210 -23.56 -14.27 -5.20
CA SER A 210 -24.32 -13.36 -6.08
C SER A 210 -25.30 -14.12 -6.97
N PRO A 211 -26.62 -13.87 -6.88
CA PRO A 211 -27.62 -14.47 -7.78
C PRO A 211 -27.51 -13.98 -9.23
N TYR A 212 -26.59 -13.06 -9.54
CA TYR A 212 -26.36 -12.52 -10.88
C TYR A 212 -25.24 -13.22 -11.67
N LEU A 213 -24.56 -14.22 -11.10
CA LEU A 213 -23.51 -15.01 -11.77
C LEU A 213 -24.04 -16.24 -12.54
N HIS A 214 -25.37 -16.42 -12.63
CA HIS A 214 -26.02 -17.56 -13.29
C HIS A 214 -26.87 -17.21 -14.52
N LYS A 215 -26.64 -16.05 -15.15
CA LYS A 215 -27.26 -15.70 -16.45
C LYS A 215 -26.22 -15.44 -17.51
#